data_AF-A0A847HLE3-F1
#
_entry.id   AF-A0A847HLE3-F1
#
_cell.length_a   1.000
_cell.length_b   1.000
_cell.length_c   1.000
_cell.angle_alpha   90.00
_cell.angle_beta   90.00
_cell.angle_gamma   90.00
#
_symmetry.space_group_name_H-M   'P 1'
#
loop_
_entity.id
_entity.type
_entity.pdbx_description
1 polymer ?
#
loop_
_entity_poly.entity_id
_entity_poly.type
_entity_poly.pdbx_seq_one_letter_code
_entity_poly.pdbx_strand_id
1 'polypeptide(L)'
;MKKKALFLALALAGSTTAHAQTAAQPETAQKESDSTETTSHKAVSEIDKLTIIESLQTIKKDPSQVKFHSAMCYDMAMPPEYTTFSCPTCGTETQYSYQSYQGEVANRVAYLIRSLGQIKAKTEIDFSDFCSKCSKDNDEQPELKFTTHCLDCSQTFTWTANTIEELEQLSLLFVSFPVTEVDQGHLGQQKIEPEKLSEYLSNRLLCPACREKHGLK
;
A
#
# COMPACT_ATOMS: atom_id res chain seq x y z
N MET A 1 -24.27 37.72 47.38
CA MET A 1 -23.44 38.93 47.62
C MET A 1 -22.14 38.82 46.82
N LYS A 2 -21.88 39.82 45.95
CA LYS A 2 -20.61 40.39 45.39
C LYS A 2 -19.29 39.60 45.64
N LYS A 3 -18.36 39.39 44.69
CA LYS A 3 -17.60 40.32 43.79
C LYS A 3 -17.00 39.48 42.62
N LYS A 4 -17.12 39.78 41.31
CA LYS A 4 -16.48 40.78 40.42
C LYS A 4 -14.93 40.91 40.47
N ALA A 5 -14.29 40.48 39.37
CA ALA A 5 -13.19 41.10 38.59
C ALA A 5 -12.77 40.03 37.53
N LEU A 6 -12.85 40.14 36.20
CA LEU A 6 -12.68 41.18 35.17
C LEU A 6 -11.32 41.86 35.15
N PHE A 7 -10.42 41.38 34.28
CA PHE A 7 -9.47 42.18 33.54
C PHE A 7 -9.28 41.64 32.10
N LEU A 8 -9.71 42.47 31.15
CA LEU A 8 -9.20 42.67 29.78
C LEU A 8 -7.66 42.88 29.80
N ALA A 9 -6.84 42.76 28.75
CA ALA A 9 -7.01 42.63 27.30
C ALA A 9 -5.61 42.50 26.62
N LEU A 10 -5.65 42.12 25.33
CA LEU A 10 -4.77 42.51 24.20
C LEU A 10 -3.26 42.20 24.21
N ALA A 11 -2.81 41.49 23.17
CA ALA A 11 -1.92 42.05 22.14
C ALA A 11 -1.87 41.16 20.88
N LEU A 12 -2.33 41.70 19.75
CA LEU A 12 -1.96 41.27 18.40
C LEU A 12 -0.61 41.92 18.05
N ALA A 13 0.33 41.13 17.55
CA ALA A 13 1.42 41.61 16.72
C ALA A 13 1.88 40.48 15.79
N GLY A 14 1.65 40.66 14.49
CA GLY A 14 2.35 39.89 13.46
C GLY A 14 3.76 40.44 13.28
N SER A 15 4.67 39.59 12.82
CA SER A 15 5.85 39.96 12.03
C SER A 15 6.46 38.71 11.42
N THR A 16 6.56 38.76 10.09
CA THR A 16 7.31 37.87 9.21
C THR A 16 8.79 37.84 9.54
N THR A 17 9.42 36.66 9.54
CA THR A 17 10.78 36.48 8.99
C THR A 17 10.95 35.03 8.53
N ALA A 18 11.04 34.87 7.22
CA ALA A 18 11.68 33.71 6.61
C ALA A 18 13.18 33.78 6.89
N HIS A 19 13.76 32.71 7.42
CA HIS A 19 15.18 32.41 7.26
C HIS A 19 15.34 30.93 6.94
N ALA A 20 15.60 30.68 5.66
CA ALA A 20 16.32 29.51 5.20
C ALA A 20 17.71 29.53 5.84
N GLN A 21 18.12 28.41 6.43
CA GLN A 21 19.52 28.16 6.77
C GLN A 21 19.95 26.87 6.08
N THR A 22 20.65 27.06 4.97
CA THR A 22 21.54 26.09 4.35
C THR A 22 22.86 26.06 5.13
N ALA A 23 23.44 24.86 5.19
CA ALA A 23 24.83 24.51 5.52
C ALA A 23 25.24 24.45 7.00
N ALA A 24 25.46 23.23 7.48
CA ALA A 24 26.77 22.78 7.95
C ALA A 24 26.80 21.24 7.98
N GLN A 25 27.47 20.66 7.00
CA GLN A 25 27.83 19.24 6.94
C GLN A 25 29.08 19.02 7.81
N PRO A 26 29.14 18.00 8.70
CA PRO A 26 30.38 17.65 9.39
C PRO A 26 31.30 16.81 8.51
N GLU A 27 32.59 17.06 8.69
CA GLU A 27 33.74 16.57 7.96
C GLU A 27 33.88 15.05 7.88
N THR A 28 34.34 14.66 6.69
CA THR A 28 34.98 13.40 6.31
C THR A 28 36.16 13.02 7.19
N ALA A 29 36.23 11.74 7.57
CA ALA A 29 37.47 11.06 7.92
C ALA A 29 37.48 9.66 7.30
N GLN A 30 38.26 9.44 6.24
CA GLN A 30 39.21 8.32 6.17
C GLN A 30 40.03 8.27 4.87
N LYS A 31 41.34 8.25 5.10
CA LYS A 31 42.41 7.47 4.45
C LYS A 31 42.75 7.75 2.99
N GLU A 32 43.92 8.41 2.86
CA GLU A 32 44.91 8.20 1.82
C GLU A 32 45.02 6.71 1.44
N SER A 33 44.79 6.43 0.16
CA SER A 33 45.46 5.34 -0.52
C SER A 33 45.91 5.86 -1.88
N ASP A 34 47.23 5.90 -2.00
CA ASP A 34 48.04 6.21 -3.16
C ASP A 34 47.54 5.51 -4.43
N SER A 35 47.24 6.28 -5.47
CA SER A 35 47.02 5.84 -6.85
C SER A 35 46.97 7.06 -7.77
N THR A 36 48.16 7.56 -8.12
CA THR A 36 48.50 8.27 -9.37
C THR A 36 47.32 8.81 -10.19
N GLU A 37 46.81 9.99 -9.85
CA GLU A 37 45.97 10.80 -10.74
C GLU A 37 46.85 11.32 -11.90
N THR A 38 46.92 10.56 -12.98
CA THR A 38 47.10 11.18 -14.29
C THR A 38 45.72 11.63 -14.75
N THR A 39 45.46 12.92 -14.59
CA THR A 39 44.29 13.62 -15.12
C THR A 39 44.25 13.44 -16.64
N SER A 40 43.57 12.40 -17.10
CA SER A 40 43.14 12.25 -18.49
C SER A 40 41.68 12.67 -18.58
N HIS A 41 41.41 13.96 -18.36
CA HIS A 41 40.28 14.65 -18.99
C HIS A 41 40.57 14.78 -20.49
N LYS A 42 40.71 13.65 -21.17
CA LYS A 42 40.77 13.61 -22.63
C LYS A 42 39.33 13.57 -23.08
N ALA A 43 38.82 14.76 -23.38
CA ALA A 43 37.71 15.06 -24.26
C ALA A 43 36.78 13.87 -24.55
N VAL A 44 35.57 13.91 -23.98
CA VAL A 44 34.40 13.41 -24.72
C VAL A 44 34.36 14.27 -25.98
N SER A 45 35.11 13.83 -27.00
CA SER A 45 35.17 14.45 -28.31
C SER A 45 33.74 14.57 -28.80
N GLU A 46 33.38 15.74 -29.32
CA GLU A 46 32.13 15.98 -30.03
C GLU A 46 31.78 14.74 -30.86
N ILE A 47 30.77 14.00 -30.40
CA ILE A 47 30.30 12.84 -31.14
C ILE A 47 29.69 13.42 -32.41
N ASP A 48 30.31 13.16 -33.55
CA ASP A 48 29.87 13.67 -34.83
C ASP A 48 28.43 13.22 -35.08
N LYS A 49 27.58 14.18 -35.43
CA LYS A 49 26.16 13.98 -35.72
C LYS A 49 25.97 12.87 -36.77
N LEU A 50 26.92 12.73 -37.70
CA LEU A 50 26.92 11.67 -38.70
C LEU A 50 27.08 10.27 -38.08
N THR A 51 27.98 10.12 -37.11
CA THR A 51 28.19 8.86 -36.37
C THR A 51 26.94 8.45 -35.58
N ILE A 52 26.21 9.42 -35.03
CA ILE A 52 24.93 9.19 -34.36
C ILE A 52 23.89 8.70 -35.36
N ILE A 53 23.76 9.37 -36.51
CA ILE A 53 22.79 9.01 -37.55
C ILE A 53 23.07 7.61 -38.10
N GLU A 54 24.33 7.27 -38.38
CA GLU A 54 24.72 5.94 -38.86
C GLU A 54 24.46 4.84 -37.82
N SER A 55 24.72 5.13 -36.54
CA SER A 55 24.39 4.21 -35.44
C SER A 55 22.88 3.98 -35.36
N LEU A 56 22.06 5.03 -35.43
CA LEU A 56 20.60 4.92 -35.41
C LEU A 56 20.03 4.18 -36.63
N GLN A 57 20.61 4.37 -37.82
CA GLN A 57 20.22 3.63 -39.02
C GLN A 57 20.60 2.15 -38.95
N THR A 58 21.72 1.83 -38.31
CA THR A 58 22.15 0.44 -38.06
C THR A 58 21.20 -0.26 -37.10
N ILE A 59 20.84 0.42 -36.00
CA ILE A 59 19.84 -0.05 -35.02
C ILE A 59 18.48 -0.28 -35.68
N LYS A 60 18.07 0.60 -36.61
CA LYS A 60 16.81 0.45 -37.34
C LYS A 60 16.79 -0.78 -38.27
N LYS A 61 17.93 -1.16 -38.84
CA LYS A 61 18.04 -2.31 -39.76
C LYS A 61 18.09 -3.63 -39.01
N ASP A 62 18.72 -3.67 -37.85
CA ASP A 62 18.77 -4.86 -37.00
C ASP A 62 18.61 -4.48 -35.52
N PRO A 63 17.36 -4.34 -35.04
CA PRO A 63 17.08 -3.96 -33.65
C PRO A 63 17.52 -5.02 -32.63
N SER A 64 17.79 -6.25 -33.06
CA SER A 64 18.19 -7.36 -32.19
C SER A 64 19.66 -7.29 -31.74
N GLN A 65 20.48 -6.50 -32.42
CA GLN A 65 21.91 -6.26 -32.09
C GLN A 65 22.08 -5.21 -30.99
N VAL A 66 21.03 -4.47 -30.64
CA VAL A 66 21.07 -3.55 -29.51
C VAL A 66 21.03 -4.35 -28.22
N LYS A 67 22.17 -4.43 -27.53
CA LYS A 67 22.19 -4.91 -26.16
C LYS A 67 21.33 -4.00 -25.31
N PHE A 68 20.11 -4.43 -25.01
CA PHE A 68 19.25 -3.80 -24.02
C PHE A 68 19.90 -3.96 -22.65
N HIS A 69 20.72 -2.99 -22.28
CA HIS A 69 21.06 -2.79 -20.89
C HIS A 69 19.90 -2.00 -20.28
N SER A 70 18.85 -2.68 -19.84
CA SER A 70 17.89 -2.10 -18.89
C SER A 70 18.61 -2.00 -17.54
N ALA A 71 19.60 -1.12 -17.45
CA ALA A 71 20.17 -0.72 -16.18
C ALA A 71 19.10 0.14 -15.50
N MET A 72 18.29 -0.48 -14.66
CA MET A 72 17.59 0.29 -13.63
C MET A 72 18.69 0.79 -12.69
N CYS A 73 19.12 2.03 -12.85
CA CYS A 73 20.23 2.65 -12.10
C CYS A 73 19.84 3.04 -10.66
N TYR A 74 18.94 2.29 -10.04
CA TYR A 74 18.53 2.51 -8.67
C TYR A 74 18.82 1.23 -7.89
N ASP A 75 19.48 1.38 -6.74
CA ASP A 75 19.52 0.31 -5.76
C ASP A 75 18.08 0.01 -5.34
N MET A 76 17.72 -1.27 -5.34
CA MET A 76 16.43 -1.69 -4.83
C MET A 76 16.37 -1.33 -3.35
N ALA A 77 15.59 -0.30 -3.00
CA ALA A 77 15.34 0.05 -1.62
C ALA A 77 14.63 -1.14 -0.96
N MET A 78 15.22 -1.66 0.11
CA MET A 78 14.53 -2.66 0.91
C MET A 78 13.26 -2.05 1.52
N PRO A 79 12.18 -2.84 1.66
CA PRO A 79 11.01 -2.40 2.41
C PRO A 79 11.41 -1.92 3.81
N PRO A 80 10.72 -0.92 4.37
CA PRO A 80 11.01 -0.46 5.72
C PRO A 80 10.75 -1.57 6.75
N GLU A 81 11.38 -1.49 7.92
CA GLU A 81 11.15 -2.47 8.99
C GLU A 81 9.74 -2.36 9.60
N TYR A 82 9.17 -1.16 9.57
CA TYR A 82 7.87 -0.85 10.14
C TYR A 82 6.99 -0.07 9.16
N THR A 83 5.68 -0.18 9.36
CA THR A 83 4.66 0.63 8.70
C THR A 83 3.77 1.29 9.76
N THR A 84 3.17 2.42 9.40
CA THR A 84 2.29 3.18 10.30
C THR A 84 0.85 3.02 9.84
N PHE A 85 0.02 2.50 10.72
CA PHE A 85 -1.42 2.42 10.55
C PHE A 85 -2.07 3.69 11.12
N SER A 86 -2.81 4.43 10.29
CA SER A 86 -3.66 5.53 10.76
C SER A 86 -5.09 5.05 10.94
N CYS A 87 -5.62 5.10 12.16
CA CYS A 87 -6.97 4.64 12.46
C CYS A 87 -8.03 5.51 11.78
N PRO A 88 -8.92 4.96 10.93
CA PRO A 88 -9.94 5.75 10.24
C PRO A 88 -11.01 6.31 11.19
N THR A 89 -11.17 5.72 12.38
CA THR A 89 -12.19 6.13 13.37
C THR A 89 -11.72 7.29 14.24
N CYS A 90 -10.47 7.27 14.70
CA CYS A 90 -9.97 8.25 15.68
C CYS A 90 -8.71 9.01 15.27
N GLY A 91 -8.11 8.69 14.10
CA GLY A 91 -6.91 9.33 13.56
C GLY A 91 -5.61 9.02 14.29
N THR A 92 -5.63 8.15 15.31
CA THR A 92 -4.41 7.77 16.04
C THR A 92 -3.55 6.86 15.17
N GLU A 93 -2.23 7.07 15.22
CA GLU A 93 -1.23 6.28 14.52
C GLU A 93 -0.72 5.13 15.40
N THR A 94 -0.68 3.92 14.84
CA THR A 94 -0.10 2.72 15.45
C THR A 94 1.01 2.19 14.55
N GLN A 95 2.17 1.82 15.11
CA GLN A 95 3.28 1.27 14.34
C GLN A 95 3.25 -0.26 14.38
N TYR A 96 3.41 -0.90 13.21
CA TYR A 96 3.46 -2.36 13.06
C TYR A 96 4.70 -2.79 12.28
N SER A 97 5.18 -4.01 12.51
CA SER A 97 6.25 -4.59 11.68
C SER A 97 5.75 -4.77 10.24
N TYR A 98 6.55 -4.38 9.25
CA TYR A 98 6.14 -4.40 7.84
C TYR A 98 5.75 -5.80 7.35
N GLN A 99 6.43 -6.84 7.83
CA GLN A 99 6.19 -8.23 7.43
C GLN A 99 5.11 -8.95 8.26
N SER A 100 4.55 -8.28 9.27
CA SER A 100 3.47 -8.84 10.09
C SER A 100 2.12 -8.75 9.39
N TYR A 101 1.16 -9.58 9.80
CA TYR A 101 -0.22 -9.49 9.32
C TYR A 101 -0.81 -8.08 9.54
N GLN A 102 -0.55 -7.48 10.70
CA GLN A 102 -1.00 -6.12 11.02
C GLN A 102 -0.36 -5.07 10.11
N GLY A 103 0.92 -5.26 9.77
CA GLY A 103 1.61 -4.42 8.79
C GLY A 103 1.00 -4.54 7.39
N GLU A 104 0.63 -5.76 6.97
CA GLU A 104 -0.03 -5.97 5.69
C GLU A 104 -1.42 -5.32 5.63
N VAL A 105 -2.21 -5.43 6.72
CA VAL A 105 -3.48 -4.70 6.84
C VAL A 105 -3.22 -3.19 6.75
N ALA A 106 -2.26 -2.66 7.52
CA ALA A 106 -1.93 -1.24 7.54
C ALA A 106 -1.58 -0.69 6.15
N ASN A 107 -0.79 -1.43 5.38
CA ASN A 107 -0.41 -1.07 4.01
C ASN A 107 -1.60 -1.11 3.03
N ARG A 108 -2.63 -1.92 3.31
CA ARG A 108 -3.79 -2.12 2.42
C ARG A 108 -5.04 -1.33 2.83
N VAL A 109 -5.10 -0.72 4.02
CA VAL A 109 -6.33 -0.05 4.53
C VAL A 109 -6.95 0.93 3.53
N ALA A 110 -6.15 1.80 2.93
CA ALA A 110 -6.65 2.77 1.95
C ALA A 110 -7.26 2.07 0.71
N TYR A 111 -6.61 1.01 0.24
CA TYR A 111 -7.10 0.19 -0.87
C TYR A 111 -8.38 -0.57 -0.49
N LEU A 112 -8.42 -1.17 0.71
CA LEU A 112 -9.57 -1.89 1.21
C LEU A 112 -10.79 -0.97 1.29
N ILE A 113 -10.69 0.16 1.99
CA ILE A 113 -11.77 1.14 2.13
C ILE A 113 -12.29 1.59 0.75
N ARG A 114 -11.39 1.88 -0.21
CA ARG A 114 -11.78 2.28 -1.56
C ARG A 114 -12.48 1.16 -2.32
N SER A 115 -11.98 -0.07 -2.20
CA SER A 115 -12.46 -1.21 -3.00
C SER A 115 -13.79 -1.75 -2.46
N LEU A 116 -14.06 -1.68 -1.15
CA LEU A 116 -15.33 -2.09 -0.55
C LEU A 116 -16.56 -1.48 -1.24
N GLY A 117 -16.48 -0.22 -1.68
CA GLY A 117 -17.57 0.44 -2.41
C GLY A 117 -17.91 -0.18 -3.76
N GLN A 118 -17.05 -1.07 -4.27
CA GLN A 118 -17.24 -1.81 -5.53
C GLN A 118 -17.86 -3.19 -5.31
N ILE A 119 -17.91 -3.68 -4.06
CA ILE A 119 -18.54 -4.97 -3.75
C ILE A 119 -20.04 -4.85 -3.95
N LYS A 120 -20.65 -5.83 -4.62
CA LYS A 120 -22.11 -5.86 -4.84
C LYS A 120 -22.89 -5.87 -3.52
N ALA A 121 -22.38 -6.58 -2.52
CA ALA A 121 -22.91 -6.59 -1.17
C ALA A 121 -22.33 -5.41 -0.38
N LYS A 122 -23.21 -4.60 0.21
CA LYS A 122 -22.78 -3.54 1.14
C LYS A 122 -21.99 -4.20 2.27
N THR A 123 -20.72 -3.82 2.39
CA THR A 123 -19.79 -4.39 3.36
C THR A 123 -19.07 -3.27 4.09
N GLU A 124 -19.04 -3.36 5.41
CA GLU A 124 -18.37 -2.42 6.31
C GLU A 124 -17.22 -3.15 7.01
N ILE A 125 -16.08 -2.47 7.20
CA ILE A 125 -14.92 -3.01 7.91
C ILE A 125 -14.78 -2.31 9.25
N ASP A 126 -14.52 -3.09 10.29
CA ASP A 126 -14.11 -2.58 11.59
C ASP A 126 -12.58 -2.72 11.76
N PHE A 127 -11.93 -1.59 12.05
CA PHE A 127 -10.49 -1.51 12.31
C PHE A 127 -10.18 -1.20 13.78
N SER A 128 -11.18 -1.24 14.68
CA SER A 128 -11.01 -0.89 16.10
C SER A 128 -9.84 -1.61 16.75
N ASP A 129 -9.68 -2.90 16.42
CA ASP A 129 -8.73 -3.80 17.07
C ASP A 129 -7.28 -3.47 16.69
N PHE A 130 -7.06 -2.82 15.54
CA PHE A 130 -5.75 -2.35 15.05
C PHE A 130 -5.35 -0.98 15.60
N CYS A 131 -6.23 -0.31 16.33
CA CYS A 131 -5.91 0.98 16.92
C CYS A 131 -5.54 0.79 18.39
N SER A 132 -4.35 1.28 18.77
CA SER A 132 -3.88 1.30 20.16
C SER A 132 -4.84 2.01 21.13
N LYS A 133 -5.69 2.91 20.62
CA LYS A 133 -6.67 3.68 21.40
C LYS A 133 -8.09 3.11 21.34
N CYS A 134 -8.50 2.52 20.21
CA CYS A 134 -9.86 1.98 20.05
C CYS A 134 -9.96 0.51 20.44
N SER A 135 -8.85 -0.22 20.46
CA SER A 135 -8.81 -1.61 20.90
C SER A 135 -9.22 -1.67 22.37
N LYS A 136 -10.16 -2.57 22.67
CA LYS A 136 -10.65 -2.78 24.04
C LYS A 136 -9.77 -3.73 24.83
N ASP A 137 -9.13 -4.67 24.14
CA ASP A 137 -8.52 -5.85 24.76
C ASP A 137 -7.00 -5.95 24.55
N ASN A 138 -6.34 -4.99 23.88
CA ASN A 138 -4.90 -5.06 23.56
C ASN A 138 -4.51 -6.43 23.01
N ASP A 139 -5.34 -6.96 22.10
CA ASP A 139 -5.12 -8.28 21.52
C ASP A 139 -3.78 -8.32 20.80
N GLU A 140 -2.96 -9.32 21.14
CA GLU A 140 -1.68 -9.57 20.46
C GLU A 140 -1.91 -9.95 18.98
N GLN A 141 -3.12 -10.39 18.63
CA GLN A 141 -3.55 -10.74 17.28
C GLN A 141 -4.89 -10.06 16.93
N PRO A 142 -4.89 -8.78 16.49
CA PRO A 142 -6.09 -8.11 16.05
C PRO A 142 -6.63 -8.78 14.77
N GLU A 143 -7.94 -8.97 14.70
CA GLU A 143 -8.60 -9.57 13.54
C GLU A 143 -9.35 -8.50 12.71
N LEU A 144 -9.31 -8.63 11.39
CA LEU A 144 -10.07 -7.75 10.51
C LEU A 144 -11.51 -8.24 10.41
N LYS A 145 -12.44 -7.51 11.06
CA LYS A 145 -13.87 -7.85 11.11
C LYS A 145 -14.62 -7.14 9.99
N PHE A 146 -15.44 -7.91 9.28
CA PHE A 146 -16.31 -7.43 8.22
C PHE A 146 -17.77 -7.64 8.61
N THR A 147 -18.60 -6.63 8.37
CA THR A 147 -20.05 -6.74 8.46
C THR A 147 -20.63 -6.61 7.06
N THR A 148 -21.21 -7.69 6.54
CA THR A 148 -21.77 -7.72 5.18
C THR A 148 -23.29 -7.86 5.23
N HIS A 149 -23.96 -7.09 4.37
CA HIS A 149 -25.38 -7.27 4.08
C HIS A 149 -25.56 -8.41 3.08
N CYS A 150 -26.31 -9.44 3.48
CA CYS A 150 -26.64 -10.57 2.63
C CYS A 150 -27.32 -10.11 1.34
N LEU A 151 -26.85 -10.61 0.19
CA LEU A 151 -27.40 -10.26 -1.12
C LEU A 151 -28.86 -10.69 -1.32
N ASP A 152 -29.30 -11.77 -0.66
CA ASP A 152 -30.63 -12.37 -0.87
C ASP A 152 -31.67 -11.83 0.13
N CYS A 153 -31.34 -11.79 1.42
CA CYS A 153 -32.28 -11.40 2.48
C CYS A 153 -32.00 -10.06 3.15
N SER A 154 -30.94 -9.35 2.74
CA SER A 154 -30.48 -8.07 3.33
C SER A 154 -30.11 -8.10 4.82
N GLN A 155 -30.17 -9.27 5.47
CA GLN A 155 -29.70 -9.44 6.85
C GLN A 155 -28.19 -9.24 6.92
N THR A 156 -27.73 -8.66 8.01
CA THR A 156 -26.30 -8.48 8.28
C THR A 156 -25.71 -9.73 8.92
N PHE A 157 -24.50 -10.09 8.50
CA PHE A 157 -23.70 -11.11 9.16
C PHE A 157 -22.25 -10.66 9.21
N THR A 158 -21.50 -11.22 10.17
CA THR A 158 -20.10 -10.88 10.39
C THR A 158 -19.21 -12.02 10.01
N TRP A 159 -18.05 -11.70 9.45
CA TRP A 159 -16.97 -12.64 9.17
C TRP A 159 -15.63 -11.95 9.40
N THR A 160 -14.58 -12.74 9.60
CA THR A 160 -13.24 -12.23 9.89
C THR A 160 -12.26 -12.69 8.82
N ALA A 161 -11.19 -11.91 8.64
CA ALA A 161 -9.98 -12.35 7.96
C ALA A 161 -8.84 -12.17 8.97
N ASN A 162 -8.09 -13.22 9.28
CA ASN A 162 -7.02 -13.19 10.28
C ASN A 162 -5.67 -13.70 9.76
N THR A 163 -5.61 -14.09 8.48
CA THR A 163 -4.37 -14.49 7.81
C THR A 163 -4.03 -13.59 6.62
N ILE A 164 -2.75 -13.54 6.24
CA ILE A 164 -2.29 -12.81 5.05
C ILE A 164 -2.92 -13.39 3.78
N GLU A 165 -3.02 -14.73 3.69
CA GLU A 165 -3.65 -15.41 2.55
C GLU A 165 -5.11 -14.97 2.36
N GLU A 166 -5.88 -14.86 3.44
CA GLU A 166 -7.26 -14.36 3.35
C GLU A 166 -7.33 -12.91 2.89
N LEU A 167 -6.40 -12.05 3.32
CA LEU A 167 -6.32 -10.65 2.86
C LEU A 167 -6.02 -10.54 1.36
N GLU A 168 -5.21 -11.45 0.82
CA GLU A 168 -4.93 -11.52 -0.62
C GLU A 168 -6.16 -11.96 -1.41
N GLN A 169 -6.91 -12.90 -0.87
CA GLN A 169 -8.15 -13.40 -1.46
C GLN A 169 -9.31 -12.37 -1.42
N LEU A 170 -9.25 -11.31 -0.61
CA LEU A 170 -10.28 -10.26 -0.59
C LEU A 170 -10.52 -9.63 -1.97
N SER A 171 -9.48 -9.60 -2.82
CA SER A 171 -9.59 -9.16 -4.21
C SER A 171 -10.65 -9.93 -5.02
N LEU A 172 -10.93 -11.17 -4.66
CA LEU A 172 -11.93 -12.02 -5.30
C LEU A 172 -13.36 -11.50 -5.09
N LEU A 173 -13.61 -10.72 -4.03
CA LEU A 173 -14.93 -10.12 -3.77
C LEU A 173 -15.34 -9.10 -4.84
N PHE A 174 -14.38 -8.58 -5.61
CA PHE A 174 -14.62 -7.60 -6.68
C PHE A 174 -14.89 -8.25 -8.03
N VAL A 175 -14.86 -9.59 -8.13
CA VAL A 175 -15.09 -10.28 -9.41
C VAL A 175 -16.53 -10.11 -9.86
N SER A 176 -16.71 -9.76 -11.14
CA SER A 176 -18.03 -9.64 -11.75
C SER A 176 -18.67 -11.01 -11.94
N PHE A 177 -19.90 -11.19 -11.43
CA PHE A 177 -20.72 -12.38 -11.68
C PHE A 177 -21.45 -12.31 -13.04
N PRO A 178 -21.61 -13.44 -13.77
CA PRO A 178 -21.12 -14.78 -13.43
C PRO A 178 -19.61 -14.91 -13.66
N VAL A 179 -18.92 -15.58 -12.73
CA VAL A 179 -17.47 -15.77 -12.86
C VAL A 179 -17.20 -16.91 -13.84
N THR A 180 -16.58 -16.62 -14.97
CA THR A 180 -16.18 -17.63 -15.97
C THR A 180 -14.73 -18.07 -15.80
N GLU A 181 -13.87 -17.19 -15.29
CA GLU A 181 -12.47 -17.44 -14.95
C GLU A 181 -11.97 -16.31 -14.02
N VAL A 182 -10.99 -16.60 -13.16
CA VAL A 182 -10.26 -15.57 -12.41
C VAL A 182 -8.79 -15.71 -12.77
N ASP A 183 -8.28 -14.73 -13.51
CA ASP A 183 -6.85 -14.56 -13.73
C ASP A 183 -6.31 -13.59 -12.67
N GLN A 184 -5.50 -14.10 -11.74
CA GLN A 184 -4.85 -13.28 -10.71
C GLN A 184 -3.59 -12.56 -11.23
N GLY A 185 -3.29 -12.63 -12.54
CA GLY A 185 -2.17 -11.93 -13.16
C GLY A 185 -0.80 -12.54 -12.86
N HIS A 186 0.26 -11.79 -13.21
CA HIS A 186 1.67 -12.26 -13.23
C HIS A 186 2.27 -12.70 -11.87
N LEU A 187 1.54 -12.64 -10.76
CA LEU A 187 2.04 -13.09 -9.44
C LEU A 187 1.91 -14.58 -9.17
N GLY A 188 1.39 -15.36 -10.12
CA GLY A 188 1.42 -16.81 -10.04
C GLY A 188 0.18 -17.38 -10.69
N GLN A 189 0.38 -18.43 -11.49
CA GLN A 189 -0.69 -19.19 -12.14
C GLN A 189 -1.53 -19.97 -11.13
N GLN A 190 -2.16 -19.31 -10.16
CA GLN A 190 -3.16 -19.93 -9.32
C GLN A 190 -4.52 -19.79 -10.01
N LYS A 191 -4.80 -20.72 -10.93
CA LYS A 191 -6.19 -20.98 -11.33
C LYS A 191 -6.93 -21.49 -10.11
N ILE A 192 -7.72 -20.62 -9.49
CA ILE A 192 -8.66 -21.05 -8.46
C ILE A 192 -9.76 -21.85 -9.15
N GLU A 193 -10.01 -23.07 -8.66
CA GLU A 193 -11.10 -23.89 -9.16
C GLU A 193 -12.44 -23.16 -8.94
N PRO A 194 -13.35 -23.14 -9.94
CA PRO A 194 -14.63 -22.43 -9.83
C PRO A 194 -15.44 -22.81 -8.58
N GLU A 195 -15.34 -24.07 -8.15
CA GLU A 195 -16.00 -24.58 -6.94
C GLU A 195 -15.50 -23.87 -5.67
N LYS A 196 -14.18 -23.82 -5.46
CA LYS A 196 -13.56 -23.12 -4.32
C LYS A 196 -13.85 -21.63 -4.32
N LEU A 197 -13.90 -21.02 -5.50
CA LEU A 197 -14.29 -19.62 -5.62
C LEU A 197 -15.77 -19.42 -5.25
N SER A 198 -16.66 -20.31 -5.70
CA SER A 198 -18.08 -20.24 -5.36
C SER A 198 -18.31 -20.38 -3.86
N GLU A 199 -17.58 -21.28 -3.20
CA GLU A 199 -17.58 -21.47 -1.75
C GLU A 199 -17.09 -20.20 -1.05
N TYR A 200 -15.93 -19.67 -1.47
CA TYR A 200 -15.35 -18.44 -0.93
C TYR A 200 -16.33 -17.26 -0.99
N LEU A 201 -16.94 -17.03 -2.16
CA LEU A 201 -17.86 -15.91 -2.39
C LEU A 201 -19.19 -16.09 -1.65
N SER A 202 -19.75 -17.31 -1.65
CA SER A 202 -21.00 -17.58 -0.94
C SER A 202 -20.83 -17.35 0.57
N ASN A 203 -19.70 -17.72 1.14
CA ASN A 203 -19.39 -17.55 2.57
C ASN A 203 -19.28 -16.09 3.02
N ARG A 204 -19.02 -15.16 2.08
CA ARG A 204 -18.75 -13.75 2.37
C ARG A 204 -19.83 -12.80 1.85
N LEU A 205 -20.70 -13.27 0.95
CA LEU A 205 -21.78 -12.47 0.35
C LEU A 205 -23.18 -12.94 0.76
N LEU A 206 -23.33 -14.15 1.31
CA LEU A 206 -24.62 -14.71 1.72
C LEU A 206 -24.57 -15.12 3.20
N CYS A 207 -25.67 -14.85 3.91
CA CYS A 207 -25.81 -15.32 5.28
C CYS A 207 -25.97 -16.86 5.34
N PRO A 208 -25.69 -17.51 6.48
CA PRO A 208 -25.76 -18.96 6.61
C PRO A 208 -27.09 -19.58 6.14
N ALA A 209 -28.23 -18.96 6.47
CA ALA A 209 -29.54 -19.44 6.09
C ALA A 209 -29.78 -19.37 4.56
N CYS A 210 -29.31 -18.31 3.90
CA CYS A 210 -29.44 -18.17 2.45
C CYS A 210 -28.52 -19.15 1.71
N ARG A 211 -27.29 -19.39 2.22
CA ARG A 211 -26.39 -20.41 1.66
C ARG A 211 -27.05 -21.79 1.64
N GLU A 212 -27.62 -22.20 2.78
CA GLU A 212 -28.30 -23.48 2.92
C GLU A 212 -29.51 -23.60 1.96
N LYS A 213 -30.31 -22.53 1.83
CA LYS A 213 -31.44 -22.46 0.88
C LYS A 213 -31.00 -22.68 -0.57
N HIS A 214 -29.83 -22.19 -0.95
CA HIS A 214 -29.27 -22.32 -2.31
C HIS A 214 -28.43 -23.59 -2.50
N GLY A 215 -28.31 -24.45 -1.49
CA GLY A 215 -27.49 -25.67 -1.55
C GLY A 215 -25.98 -25.40 -1.61
N LEU A 216 -25.56 -24.20 -1.21
CA LEU A 216 -24.17 -23.78 -1.12
C LEU A 216 -23.72 -24.13 0.30
N LYS A 217 -23.02 -25.26 0.46
CA LYS A 217 -22.43 -25.67 1.75
C LYS A 217 -20.95 -25.33 1.78
#